data_AF-A0A8T0HB69-F1
#
_entry.id   AF-A0A8T0HB69-F1
#
_cell.length_a   1.000
_cell.length_b   1.000
_cell.length_c   1.000
_cell.angle_alpha   90.00
_cell.angle_beta   90.00
_cell.angle_gamma   90.00
#
_symmetry.space_group_name_H-M   'P 1'
#
loop_
_entity.id
_entity.type
_entity.pdbx_description
1 polymer ?
#
loop_
_entity_poly.entity_id
_entity_poly.type
_entity_poly.pdbx_seq_one_letter_code
_entity_poly.pdbx_strand_id
1 'polypeptide(L)'
;MFVLQVELLECIKELVRVERDWVPDAEGFSVYIRPTMIGTHPFLGVGPTREAMLYVILSPVGPYFPSGLKPIKLYVETENVRAFSGGVGNYKIGGNYAPTILPQLRGSHLGCSQVLFVMQDGKSKGGLVGESGSMNIFFLIRQEGESGELELVTPPLDGLILPGVTRDTVLKLARGFGDMKVSERPLHFDEVERASESGRLLEVFGTGTACMIQPVVGLVMKDSEITVPFDGDAAKHWLAKAPGTAALPNSSSDEPLSLCGRLSRALLDVQYGHVDSEWSVVIEP
;
A
#
# COMPACT_ATOMS: atom_id res chain seq x y z
N MET A 1 -8.72 -24.13 12.34
CA MET A 1 -8.06 -22.88 11.87
C MET A 1 -8.78 -21.64 12.36
N PHE A 2 -10.11 -21.55 12.21
CA PHE A 2 -10.92 -20.40 12.69
C PHE A 2 -10.78 -20.10 14.20
N VAL A 3 -10.84 -21.13 15.06
CA VAL A 3 -10.70 -20.97 16.52
C VAL A 3 -9.36 -20.32 16.90
N LEU A 4 -8.25 -20.76 16.28
CA LEU A 4 -6.92 -20.19 16.57
C LEU A 4 -6.78 -18.71 16.17
N GLN A 5 -7.52 -18.25 15.16
CA GLN A 5 -7.49 -16.85 14.73
C GLN A 5 -8.22 -15.95 15.73
N VAL A 6 -9.34 -16.42 16.28
CA VAL A 6 -10.12 -15.69 17.30
C VAL A 6 -9.31 -15.58 18.59
N GLU A 7 -8.76 -16.69 19.09
CA GLU A 7 -7.98 -16.68 20.34
C GLU A 7 -6.72 -15.79 20.24
N LEU A 8 -6.00 -15.83 19.11
CA LEU A 8 -4.84 -14.96 18.90
C LEU A 8 -5.24 -13.48 18.90
N LEU A 9 -6.37 -13.14 18.28
CA LEU A 9 -6.87 -11.77 18.27
C LEU A 9 -7.19 -11.29 19.70
N GLU A 10 -7.85 -12.12 20.51
CA GLU A 10 -8.11 -11.78 21.91
C GLU A 10 -6.81 -11.62 22.72
N CYS A 11 -5.83 -12.50 22.55
CA CYS A 11 -4.50 -12.32 23.17
C CYS A 11 -3.82 -11.00 22.76
N ILE A 12 -3.95 -10.59 21.50
CA ILE A 12 -3.42 -9.30 21.03
C ILE A 12 -4.17 -8.13 21.66
N LYS A 13 -5.51 -8.21 21.76
CA LYS A 13 -6.32 -7.19 22.43
C LYS A 13 -5.94 -7.04 23.90
N GLU A 14 -5.78 -8.14 24.62
CA GLU A 14 -5.30 -8.13 26.00
C GLU A 14 -3.91 -7.51 26.12
N LEU A 15 -2.97 -7.86 25.22
CA LEU A 15 -1.64 -7.26 25.21
C LEU A 15 -1.70 -5.74 25.00
N VAL A 16 -2.51 -5.26 24.04
CA VAL A 16 -2.70 -3.82 23.80
C VAL A 16 -3.37 -3.13 24.97
N ARG A 17 -4.32 -3.79 25.66
CA ARG A 17 -4.96 -3.25 26.87
C ARG A 17 -3.97 -3.09 28.02
N VAL A 18 -3.14 -4.10 28.26
CA VAL A 18 -2.09 -4.07 29.30
C VAL A 18 -1.05 -2.99 29.00
N GLU A 19 -0.65 -2.84 27.74
CA GLU A 19 0.37 -1.89 27.30
C GLU A 19 -0.22 -0.58 26.76
N ARG A 20 -1.47 -0.24 27.13
CA ARG A 20 -2.22 0.90 26.56
C ARG A 20 -1.50 2.24 26.69
N ASP A 21 -0.69 2.41 27.73
CA ASP A 21 0.07 3.63 27.99
C ASP A 21 1.14 3.91 26.92
N TRP A 22 1.50 2.90 26.11
CA TRP A 22 2.37 3.05 24.95
C TRP A 22 1.65 3.47 23.66
N VAL A 23 0.32 3.48 23.64
CA VAL A 23 -0.48 3.88 22.47
C VAL A 23 -0.56 5.41 22.45
N PRO A 24 0.04 6.08 21.45
CA PRO A 24 -0.06 7.54 21.35
C PRO A 24 -1.49 7.98 21.07
N ASP A 25 -1.90 9.13 21.63
CA ASP A 25 -3.24 9.70 21.50
C ASP A 25 -3.36 10.79 20.42
N ALA A 26 -2.24 11.14 19.78
CA ALA A 26 -2.19 12.15 18.72
C ALA A 26 -2.56 11.58 17.34
N GLU A 27 -3.36 12.32 16.57
CA GLU A 27 -3.67 11.96 15.18
C GLU A 27 -2.38 11.82 14.34
N GLY A 28 -2.31 10.76 13.54
CA GLY A 28 -1.15 10.37 12.75
C GLY A 28 -0.14 9.48 13.50
N PHE A 29 -0.28 9.29 14.81
CA PHE A 29 0.51 8.36 15.61
C PHE A 29 -0.26 7.08 15.91
N SER A 30 0.45 5.96 16.04
CA SER A 30 -0.18 4.67 16.33
C SER A 30 0.77 3.73 17.05
N VAL A 31 0.27 2.55 17.42
CA VAL A 31 1.11 1.42 17.83
C VAL A 31 1.14 0.39 16.70
N TYR A 32 2.33 0.06 16.24
CA TYR A 32 2.54 -1.00 15.27
C TYR A 32 2.58 -2.36 15.98
N ILE A 33 1.68 -3.26 15.59
CA ILE A 33 1.57 -4.62 16.14
C ILE A 33 2.29 -5.60 15.19
N ARG A 34 3.26 -6.35 15.71
CA ARG A 34 4.08 -7.31 14.94
C ARG A 34 3.92 -8.76 15.45
N PRO A 35 2.83 -9.45 15.10
CA PRO A 35 2.74 -10.90 15.30
C PRO A 35 3.78 -11.62 14.44
N THR A 36 4.49 -12.58 15.03
CA THR A 36 5.55 -13.34 14.36
C THR A 36 5.51 -14.80 14.77
N MET A 37 5.58 -15.70 13.79
CA MET A 37 5.64 -17.14 14.00
C MET A 37 6.90 -17.72 13.34
N ILE A 38 7.65 -18.52 14.10
CA ILE A 38 8.88 -19.19 13.62
C ILE A 38 8.88 -20.66 14.01
N GLY A 39 9.48 -21.52 13.19
CA GLY A 39 9.80 -22.90 13.57
C GLY A 39 11.05 -22.93 14.45
N THR A 40 10.99 -23.67 15.55
CA THR A 40 12.08 -23.76 16.55
C THR A 40 12.59 -25.18 16.77
N HIS A 41 12.11 -26.14 15.98
CA HIS A 41 12.48 -27.56 16.08
C HIS A 41 13.99 -27.75 15.86
N PRO A 42 14.73 -28.34 16.82
CA PRO A 42 16.19 -28.52 16.73
C PRO A 42 16.58 -29.68 15.80
N PHE A 43 16.18 -29.61 14.54
CA PHE A 43 16.43 -30.62 13.50
C PHE A 43 16.92 -29.95 12.22
N LEU A 44 18.03 -30.45 11.66
CA LEU A 44 18.67 -29.84 10.48
C LEU A 44 18.00 -30.22 9.15
N GLY A 45 17.24 -31.32 9.12
CA GLY A 45 16.59 -31.78 7.89
C GLY A 45 15.42 -30.90 7.48
N VAL A 46 15.24 -30.69 6.17
CA VAL A 46 14.12 -29.91 5.64
C VAL A 46 12.85 -30.75 5.71
N GLY A 47 11.93 -30.35 6.59
CA GLY A 47 10.63 -30.99 6.77
C GLY A 47 9.70 -30.14 7.64
N PRO A 48 8.45 -30.58 7.85
CA PRO A 48 7.50 -29.88 8.71
C PRO A 48 8.07 -29.69 10.13
N THR A 49 7.91 -28.49 10.68
CA THR A 49 8.35 -28.22 12.06
C THR A 49 7.42 -28.91 13.06
N ARG A 50 7.99 -29.48 14.13
CA ARG A 50 7.24 -30.06 15.26
C ARG A 50 7.15 -29.13 16.46
N GLU A 51 7.94 -28.08 16.45
CA GLU A 51 8.00 -27.04 17.48
C GLU A 51 8.00 -25.67 16.80
N ALA A 52 7.21 -24.75 17.33
CA ALA A 52 7.12 -23.40 16.82
C ALA A 52 6.91 -22.41 17.96
N MET A 53 7.34 -21.18 17.75
CA MET A 53 7.12 -20.07 18.65
C MET A 53 6.30 -18.99 17.95
N LEU A 54 5.22 -18.58 18.60
CA LEU A 54 4.42 -17.42 18.24
C LEU A 54 4.67 -16.35 19.30
N TYR A 55 4.99 -15.14 18.86
CA TYR A 55 5.17 -13.98 19.74
C TYR A 55 4.65 -12.72 19.07
N VAL A 56 4.35 -11.69 19.87
CA VAL A 56 3.85 -10.39 19.40
C VAL A 56 4.69 -9.29 20.04
N ILE A 57 5.13 -8.33 19.23
CA ILE A 57 5.83 -7.12 19.69
C ILE A 57 4.98 -5.90 19.33
N LEU A 58 4.94 -4.93 20.24
CA LEU A 58 4.34 -3.60 20.02
C LEU A 58 5.45 -2.56 19.84
N SER A 59 5.23 -1.58 18.97
CA SER A 59 6.16 -0.47 18.77
C SER A 59 5.38 0.81 18.48
N PRO A 60 5.47 1.86 19.33
CA PRO A 60 4.89 3.16 19.01
C PRO A 60 5.54 3.72 17.75
N VAL A 61 4.73 4.27 16.85
CA VAL A 61 5.17 4.85 15.59
C VAL A 61 4.51 6.21 15.37
N GLY A 62 5.31 7.14 14.85
CA GLY A 62 4.83 8.45 14.43
C GLY A 62 4.41 8.49 12.96
N PRO A 63 3.85 9.62 12.52
CA PRO A 63 3.50 9.80 11.12
C PRO A 63 4.76 9.76 10.26
N TYR A 64 4.69 9.02 9.14
CA TYR A 64 5.77 8.97 8.16
C TYR A 64 6.13 10.36 7.63
N PHE A 65 5.14 11.25 7.53
CA PHE A 65 5.32 12.62 7.06
C PHE A 65 4.56 13.63 7.94
N PRO A 66 5.24 14.25 8.93
CA PRO A 66 4.63 15.19 9.84
C PRO A 66 4.04 16.45 9.17
N SER A 67 4.52 16.78 7.96
CA SER A 67 4.14 17.99 7.20
C SER A 67 3.20 17.71 6.03
N GLY A 68 2.47 16.59 6.05
CA GLY A 68 1.60 16.15 4.96
C GLY A 68 2.29 15.18 3.99
N LEU A 69 1.55 14.68 2.99
CA LEU A 69 2.04 13.63 2.11
C LEU A 69 3.28 14.06 1.32
N LYS A 70 4.43 13.44 1.63
CA LYS A 70 5.68 13.66 0.90
C LYS A 70 5.83 12.58 -0.17
N PRO A 71 5.87 12.95 -1.46
CA PRO A 71 6.01 11.96 -2.51
C PRO A 71 7.43 11.40 -2.58
N ILE A 72 7.56 10.18 -3.11
CA ILE A 72 8.85 9.50 -3.31
C ILE A 72 9.10 9.20 -4.79
N LYS A 73 10.36 8.87 -5.12
CA LYS A 73 10.71 8.23 -6.38
C LYS A 73 10.84 6.72 -6.18
N LEU A 74 10.37 5.95 -7.16
CA LEU A 74 10.52 4.50 -7.23
C LEU A 74 11.55 4.12 -8.28
N TYR A 75 12.47 3.23 -7.94
CA TYR A 75 13.36 2.60 -8.92
C TYR A 75 12.63 1.43 -9.58
N VAL A 76 12.48 1.46 -10.90
CA VAL A 76 11.85 0.40 -11.68
C VAL A 76 12.85 -0.74 -11.86
N GLU A 77 12.65 -1.82 -11.11
CA GLU A 77 13.50 -3.01 -11.11
C GLU A 77 12.89 -4.09 -12.00
N THR A 78 13.63 -4.47 -13.04
CA THR A 78 13.22 -5.45 -14.05
C THR A 78 14.12 -6.69 -14.09
N GLU A 79 15.28 -6.65 -13.42
CA GLU A 79 16.23 -7.77 -13.38
C GLU A 79 15.90 -8.71 -12.20
N ASN A 80 15.60 -8.14 -11.04
CA ASN A 80 15.28 -8.90 -9.84
C ASN A 80 13.78 -9.16 -9.71
N VAL A 81 13.43 -10.43 -9.47
CA VAL A 81 12.04 -10.87 -9.34
C VAL A 81 11.64 -10.96 -7.86
N ARG A 82 10.63 -10.19 -7.45
CA ARG A 82 10.07 -10.23 -6.08
C ARG A 82 9.27 -11.52 -5.81
N ALA A 83 8.50 -11.95 -6.81
CA ALA A 83 7.57 -13.06 -6.72
C ALA A 83 7.40 -13.70 -8.10
N PHE A 84 7.04 -14.98 -8.15
CA PHE A 84 6.85 -15.72 -9.39
C PHE A 84 5.67 -16.70 -9.25
N SER A 85 5.11 -17.14 -10.38
CA SER A 85 3.98 -18.07 -10.39
C SER A 85 4.36 -19.41 -9.75
N GLY A 86 3.52 -19.90 -8.84
CA GLY A 86 3.81 -21.07 -7.99
C GLY A 86 4.74 -20.78 -6.81
N GLY A 87 5.23 -19.55 -6.67
CA GLY A 87 5.95 -19.08 -5.48
C GLY A 87 5.01 -18.73 -4.32
N VAL A 88 5.54 -17.97 -3.37
CA VAL A 88 4.83 -17.60 -2.12
C VAL A 88 4.72 -16.08 -1.92
N GLY A 89 4.79 -15.30 -3.00
CA GLY A 89 4.79 -13.83 -2.95
C GLY A 89 3.51 -13.21 -2.39
N ASN A 90 2.41 -13.96 -2.43
CA ASN A 90 1.12 -13.63 -1.83
C ASN A 90 1.02 -13.96 -0.32
N TYR A 91 2.09 -14.45 0.29
CA TYR A 91 2.18 -14.68 1.73
C TYR A 91 3.23 -13.79 2.38
N LYS A 92 2.99 -13.37 3.63
CA LYS A 92 3.90 -12.50 4.38
C LYS A 92 5.04 -13.27 5.05
N ILE A 93 5.83 -13.99 4.24
CA ILE A 93 6.92 -14.86 4.71
C ILE A 93 8.26 -14.12 4.64
N GLY A 94 9.11 -14.26 5.67
CA GLY A 94 10.41 -13.59 5.75
C GLY A 94 11.30 -13.77 4.51
N GLY A 95 11.26 -14.94 3.88
CA GLY A 95 12.00 -15.26 2.66
C GLY A 95 11.67 -14.37 1.45
N ASN A 96 10.51 -13.72 1.42
CA ASN A 96 10.13 -12.80 0.34
C ASN A 96 10.78 -11.41 0.49
N TYR A 97 11.36 -11.09 1.64
CA TYR A 97 11.88 -9.75 1.94
C TYR A 97 13.41 -9.67 1.83
N ALA A 98 14.15 -10.70 2.27
CA ALA A 98 15.61 -10.66 2.22
C ALA A 98 16.18 -10.43 0.80
N PRO A 99 15.62 -11.04 -0.28
CA PRO A 99 16.11 -10.80 -1.65
C PRO A 99 15.83 -9.39 -2.18
N THR A 100 14.96 -8.61 -1.55
CA THR A 100 14.61 -7.26 -2.02
C THR A 100 15.61 -6.19 -1.57
N ILE A 101 16.51 -6.52 -0.64
CA ILE A 101 17.48 -5.57 -0.08
C ILE A 101 18.46 -5.07 -1.14
N LEU A 102 18.95 -5.94 -2.03
CA LEU A 102 19.89 -5.53 -3.08
C LEU A 102 19.24 -4.57 -4.09
N PRO A 103 18.05 -4.86 -4.66
CA PRO A 103 17.30 -3.88 -5.46
C PRO A 103 17.05 -2.55 -4.74
N GLN A 104 16.70 -2.61 -3.46
CA GLN A 104 16.46 -1.41 -2.64
C GLN A 104 17.73 -0.54 -2.52
N LEU A 105 18.89 -1.15 -2.32
CA LEU A 105 20.17 -0.44 -2.27
C LEU A 105 20.51 0.20 -3.63
N ARG A 106 20.27 -0.51 -4.74
CA ARG A 106 20.46 0.04 -6.10
C ARG A 106 19.57 1.26 -6.33
N GLY A 107 18.28 1.15 -6.01
CA GLY A 107 17.34 2.28 -6.10
C GLY A 107 17.78 3.45 -5.23
N SER A 108 18.27 3.20 -4.02
CA SER A 108 18.79 4.24 -3.14
C SER A 108 19.97 5.01 -3.73
N HIS A 109 20.87 4.34 -4.47
CA HIS A 109 21.98 5.01 -5.16
C HIS A 109 21.51 5.91 -6.31
N LEU A 110 20.29 5.68 -6.83
CA LEU A 110 19.63 6.51 -7.85
C LEU A 110 18.70 7.57 -7.22
N GLY A 111 18.78 7.78 -5.91
CA GLY A 111 17.92 8.74 -5.19
C GLY A 111 16.47 8.29 -5.03
N CYS A 112 16.17 7.01 -5.29
CA CYS A 112 14.84 6.44 -5.07
C CYS A 112 14.70 5.91 -3.65
N SER A 113 13.54 6.11 -3.03
CA SER A 113 13.29 5.66 -1.66
C SER A 113 12.76 4.24 -1.59
N GLN A 114 12.19 3.72 -2.68
CA GLN A 114 11.64 2.37 -2.80
C GLN A 114 11.85 1.83 -4.23
N VAL A 115 11.52 0.56 -4.42
CA VAL A 115 11.61 -0.14 -5.72
C VAL A 115 10.20 -0.40 -6.24
N LEU A 116 9.96 -0.27 -7.55
CA LEU A 116 8.80 -0.83 -8.22
C LEU A 116 9.26 -2.10 -8.96
N PHE A 117 8.75 -3.26 -8.55
CA PHE A 117 9.07 -4.51 -9.23
C PHE A 117 8.21 -4.65 -10.47
N VAL A 118 8.86 -4.80 -11.63
CA VAL A 118 8.21 -5.05 -12.91
C VAL A 118 8.70 -6.39 -13.45
N MET A 119 7.79 -7.35 -13.52
CA MET A 119 8.10 -8.75 -13.78
C MET A 119 7.98 -9.03 -15.28
N GLN A 120 9.01 -9.60 -15.88
CA GLN A 120 8.96 -10.01 -17.27
C GLN A 120 7.96 -11.17 -17.45
N ASP A 121 6.99 -11.00 -18.36
CA ASP A 121 5.96 -12.00 -18.67
C ASP A 121 6.04 -12.53 -20.10
N GLY A 122 6.94 -11.97 -20.92
CA GLY A 122 7.10 -12.30 -22.34
C GLY A 122 5.93 -11.87 -23.24
N LYS A 123 4.92 -11.15 -22.71
CA LYS A 123 3.73 -10.72 -23.45
C LYS A 123 3.77 -9.26 -23.86
N SER A 124 4.56 -8.43 -23.17
CA SER A 124 4.80 -7.04 -23.52
C SER A 124 6.29 -6.71 -23.44
N LYS A 125 6.69 -5.57 -24.00
CA LYS A 125 8.06 -5.04 -23.87
C LYS A 125 8.34 -4.47 -22.47
N GLY A 126 7.31 -4.00 -21.77
CA GLY A 126 7.44 -3.32 -20.48
C GLY A 126 7.44 -4.28 -19.27
N GLY A 127 6.87 -5.47 -19.40
CA GLY A 127 6.64 -6.38 -18.27
C GLY A 127 5.42 -5.99 -17.42
N LEU A 128 5.03 -6.88 -16.52
CA LEU A 128 3.88 -6.70 -15.63
C LEU A 128 4.26 -5.93 -14.38
N VAL A 129 3.49 -4.90 -14.06
CA VAL A 129 3.61 -4.17 -12.81
C VAL A 129 3.27 -5.09 -11.64
N GLY A 130 4.20 -5.20 -10.69
CA GLY A 130 4.06 -5.97 -9.46
C GLY A 130 3.75 -5.09 -8.25
N GLU A 131 4.69 -5.03 -7.30
CA GLU A 131 4.56 -4.26 -6.06
C GLU A 131 5.62 -3.16 -5.95
N SER A 132 5.34 -2.16 -5.10
CA SER A 132 6.29 -1.11 -4.74
C SER A 132 6.95 -1.43 -3.39
N GLY A 133 8.14 -2.03 -3.41
CA GLY A 133 8.87 -2.43 -2.22
C GLY A 133 8.07 -3.43 -1.39
N SER A 134 7.46 -2.96 -0.31
CA SER A 134 6.55 -3.74 0.56
C SER A 134 5.10 -3.23 0.55
N MET A 135 4.74 -2.44 -0.45
CA MET A 135 3.44 -1.82 -0.66
C MET A 135 2.78 -2.35 -1.94
N ASN A 136 1.45 -2.47 -1.93
CA ASN A 136 0.70 -2.57 -3.18
C ASN A 136 0.76 -1.23 -3.92
N ILE A 137 0.55 -1.21 -5.24
CA ILE A 137 0.69 -0.01 -6.07
C ILE A 137 -0.60 0.25 -6.86
N PHE A 138 -0.96 1.53 -6.97
CA PHE A 138 -2.12 2.01 -7.72
C PHE A 138 -1.73 3.10 -8.70
N PHE A 139 -2.46 3.17 -9.82
CA PHE A 139 -2.30 4.16 -10.86
C PHE A 139 -3.66 4.76 -11.18
N LEU A 140 -3.77 6.08 -11.11
CA LEU A 140 -4.94 6.82 -11.58
C LEU A 140 -4.67 7.30 -13.00
N ILE A 141 -5.41 6.76 -13.95
CA ILE A 141 -5.21 6.97 -15.39
C ILE A 141 -6.49 7.48 -16.01
N ARG A 142 -6.39 8.56 -16.78
CA ARG A 142 -7.47 9.00 -17.68
C ARG A 142 -7.56 8.07 -18.88
N GLN A 143 -8.73 7.53 -19.14
CA GLN A 143 -8.99 6.66 -20.29
C GLN A 143 -9.05 7.47 -21.59
N GLU A 144 -8.69 6.81 -22.69
CA GLU A 144 -8.85 7.36 -24.03
C GLU A 144 -10.32 7.32 -24.45
N GLY A 145 -10.77 8.35 -25.18
CA GLY A 145 -12.15 8.47 -25.66
C GLY A 145 -12.80 9.80 -25.26
N GLU A 146 -13.99 10.06 -25.79
CA GLU A 146 -14.70 11.33 -25.62
C GLU A 146 -15.11 11.59 -24.16
N SER A 147 -15.33 10.54 -23.35
CA SER A 147 -15.73 10.70 -21.95
C SER A 147 -14.56 11.07 -21.02
N GLY A 148 -13.32 10.73 -21.40
CA GLY A 148 -12.13 11.01 -20.60
C GLY A 148 -12.22 10.50 -19.15
N GLU A 149 -12.93 9.38 -18.93
CA GLU A 149 -13.21 8.81 -17.62
C GLU A 149 -11.92 8.47 -16.85
N LEU A 150 -12.00 8.57 -15.53
CA LEU A 150 -10.90 8.17 -14.64
C LEU A 150 -10.99 6.67 -14.35
N GLU A 151 -9.85 5.97 -14.43
CA GLU A 151 -9.69 4.60 -13.96
C GLU A 151 -8.58 4.55 -12.90
N LEU A 152 -8.93 4.05 -11.71
CA LEU A 152 -7.97 3.61 -10.71
C LEU A 152 -7.67 2.13 -10.96
N VAL A 153 -6.42 1.83 -11.34
CA VAL A 153 -5.97 0.47 -11.62
C VAL A 153 -4.93 -0.01 -10.61
N THR A 154 -5.04 -1.26 -10.18
CA THR A 154 -4.03 -2.01 -9.42
C THR A 154 -3.87 -3.41 -10.01
N PRO A 155 -2.69 -4.03 -9.93
CA PRO A 155 -2.51 -5.45 -10.25
C PRO A 155 -3.49 -6.37 -9.49
N PRO A 156 -3.91 -7.50 -10.10
CA PRO A 156 -4.87 -8.43 -9.50
C PRO A 156 -4.18 -9.35 -8.48
N LEU A 157 -4.97 -10.05 -7.67
CA LEU A 157 -4.47 -11.06 -6.72
C LEU A 157 -4.30 -12.42 -7.41
N ASP A 158 -3.27 -12.54 -8.26
CA ASP A 158 -2.97 -13.72 -9.07
C ASP A 158 -1.91 -14.67 -8.45
N GLY A 159 -1.55 -14.43 -7.19
CA GLY A 159 -0.49 -15.15 -6.47
C GLY A 159 0.86 -14.43 -6.45
N LEU A 160 1.06 -13.42 -7.31
CA LEU A 160 2.28 -12.59 -7.31
C LEU A 160 2.19 -11.42 -6.34
N ILE A 161 0.98 -11.03 -5.95
CA ILE A 161 0.70 -9.84 -5.14
C ILE A 161 0.24 -10.25 -3.75
N LEU A 162 0.83 -9.65 -2.72
CA LEU A 162 0.40 -9.75 -1.33
C LEU A 162 -0.98 -9.07 -1.18
N PRO A 163 -2.01 -9.76 -0.66
CA PRO A 163 -3.32 -9.18 -0.44
C PRO A 163 -3.30 -8.21 0.76
N GLY A 164 -2.83 -6.97 0.54
CA GLY A 164 -2.74 -5.96 1.58
C GLY A 164 -4.11 -5.49 2.06
N VAL A 165 -4.25 -5.32 3.37
CA VAL A 165 -5.49 -4.78 3.99
C VAL A 165 -5.75 -3.35 3.52
N THR A 166 -4.72 -2.50 3.45
CA THR A 166 -4.86 -1.13 2.95
C THR A 166 -5.26 -1.10 1.48
N ARG A 167 -4.77 -2.03 0.64
CA ARG A 167 -5.20 -2.19 -0.76
C ARG A 167 -6.70 -2.47 -0.86
N ASP A 168 -7.18 -3.46 -0.11
CA ASP A 168 -8.61 -3.80 -0.08
C ASP A 168 -9.48 -2.62 0.38
N THR A 169 -9.01 -1.89 1.39
CA THR A 169 -9.69 -0.69 1.91
C THR A 169 -9.75 0.42 0.86
N VAL A 170 -8.64 0.69 0.17
CA VAL A 170 -8.57 1.69 -0.91
C VAL A 170 -9.51 1.33 -2.05
N LEU A 171 -9.58 0.06 -2.46
CA LEU A 171 -10.52 -0.40 -3.49
C LEU A 171 -11.98 -0.17 -3.08
N LYS A 172 -12.33 -0.46 -1.82
CA LYS A 172 -13.68 -0.24 -1.28
C LYS A 172 -14.03 1.25 -1.24
N LEU A 173 -13.13 2.09 -0.73
CA LEU A 173 -13.31 3.55 -0.68
C LEU A 173 -13.45 4.14 -2.08
N ALA A 174 -12.54 3.83 -2.99
CA ALA A 174 -12.57 4.34 -4.36
C ALA A 174 -13.85 3.93 -5.11
N ARG A 175 -14.35 2.70 -4.91
CA ARG A 175 -15.65 2.27 -5.45
C ARG A 175 -16.80 3.05 -4.83
N GLY A 176 -16.73 3.30 -3.52
CA GLY A 176 -17.73 4.08 -2.78
C GLY A 176 -17.78 5.55 -3.19
N PHE A 177 -16.68 6.13 -3.68
CA PHE A 177 -16.66 7.49 -4.20
C PHE A 177 -17.50 7.65 -5.47
N GLY A 178 -17.59 6.62 -6.31
CA GLY A 178 -18.51 6.59 -7.46
C GLY A 178 -18.15 7.51 -8.63
N ASP A 179 -16.97 8.13 -8.61
CA ASP A 179 -16.50 9.11 -9.61
C ASP A 179 -15.35 8.59 -10.50
N MET A 180 -14.98 7.32 -10.35
CA MET A 180 -13.99 6.64 -11.18
C MET A 180 -14.28 5.15 -11.33
N LYS A 181 -13.82 4.57 -12.43
CA LYS A 181 -13.77 3.12 -12.60
C LYS A 181 -12.65 2.55 -11.72
N VAL A 182 -12.92 1.45 -11.03
CA VAL A 182 -11.92 0.77 -10.18
C VAL A 182 -11.65 -0.63 -10.72
N SER A 183 -10.42 -0.86 -11.19
CA SER A 183 -10.04 -2.06 -11.91
C SER A 183 -8.90 -2.83 -11.23
N GLU A 184 -9.16 -4.10 -10.92
CA GLU A 184 -8.13 -5.05 -10.51
C GLU A 184 -7.75 -5.88 -11.74
N ARG A 185 -6.75 -5.44 -12.50
CA ARG A 185 -6.36 -6.06 -13.77
C ARG A 185 -4.85 -6.05 -13.95
N PRO A 186 -4.30 -6.97 -14.77
CA PRO A 186 -2.91 -6.85 -15.20
C PRO A 186 -2.66 -5.47 -15.80
N LEU A 187 -1.57 -4.85 -15.37
CA LEU A 187 -1.09 -3.57 -15.86
C LEU A 187 0.32 -3.78 -16.38
N HIS A 188 0.53 -3.56 -17.67
CA HIS A 188 1.86 -3.62 -18.26
C HIS A 188 2.53 -2.26 -18.13
N PHE A 189 3.85 -2.25 -17.90
CA PHE A 189 4.58 -1.01 -17.64
C PHE A 189 4.60 -0.08 -18.86
N ASP A 190 4.52 -0.63 -20.08
CA ASP A 190 4.42 0.15 -21.31
C ASP A 190 3.07 0.89 -21.44
N GLU A 191 2.02 0.42 -20.78
CA GLU A 191 0.76 1.16 -20.63
C GLU A 191 0.96 2.42 -19.78
N VAL A 192 1.75 2.31 -18.71
CA VAL A 192 2.12 3.44 -17.84
C VAL A 192 2.96 4.46 -18.59
N GLU A 193 3.95 3.99 -19.37
CA GLU A 193 4.76 4.84 -20.26
C GLU A 193 3.88 5.64 -21.23
N ARG A 194 3.02 4.96 -22.00
CA ARG A 194 2.10 5.62 -22.96
C ARG A 194 1.12 6.58 -22.27
N ALA A 195 0.59 6.21 -21.11
CA ALA A 195 -0.30 7.08 -20.34
C ALA A 195 0.44 8.34 -19.87
N SER A 196 1.71 8.23 -19.48
CA SER A 196 2.52 9.40 -19.13
C SER A 196 2.81 10.28 -20.35
N GLU A 197 3.24 9.69 -21.47
CA GLU A 197 3.57 10.43 -22.71
C GLU A 197 2.39 11.21 -23.25
N SER A 198 1.17 10.67 -23.09
CA SER A 198 -0.08 11.31 -23.52
C SER A 198 -0.74 12.20 -22.47
N GLY A 199 -0.08 12.42 -21.31
CA GLY A 199 -0.61 13.27 -20.23
C GLY A 199 -1.86 12.70 -19.52
N ARG A 200 -2.08 11.38 -19.63
CA ARG A 200 -3.20 10.66 -19.04
C ARG A 200 -2.90 10.04 -17.67
N LEU A 201 -1.63 9.86 -17.32
CA LEU A 201 -1.22 9.41 -15.99
C LEU A 201 -1.37 10.57 -14.99
N LEU A 202 -2.28 10.44 -14.01
CA LEU A 202 -2.63 11.54 -13.11
C LEU A 202 -1.99 11.42 -11.73
N GLU A 203 -2.02 10.23 -11.13
CA GLU A 203 -1.39 9.95 -9.84
C GLU A 203 -0.90 8.50 -9.80
N VAL A 204 0.19 8.26 -9.07
CA VAL A 204 0.67 6.93 -8.71
C VAL A 204 0.94 6.91 -7.22
N PHE A 205 0.52 5.85 -6.53
CA PHE A 205 0.77 5.74 -5.09
C PHE A 205 0.86 4.30 -4.61
N GLY A 206 1.76 4.10 -3.65
CA GLY A 206 1.86 2.88 -2.87
C GLY A 206 0.82 2.85 -1.75
N THR A 207 0.40 1.66 -1.33
CA THR A 207 -0.47 1.45 -0.17
C THR A 207 0.06 0.37 0.75
N GLY A 208 -0.02 0.61 2.05
CA GLY A 208 0.40 -0.34 3.07
C GLY A 208 0.24 0.22 4.48
N THR A 209 0.22 -0.67 5.48
CA THR A 209 -0.07 -0.31 6.88
C THR A 209 0.81 0.81 7.42
N ALA A 210 2.07 0.88 7.00
CA ALA A 210 3.03 1.79 7.59
C ALA A 210 2.75 3.27 7.22
N CYS A 211 2.49 3.56 5.95
CA CYS A 211 2.30 4.92 5.44
C CYS A 211 0.87 5.21 4.95
N MET A 212 -0.01 4.20 4.97
CA MET A 212 -1.35 4.20 4.36
C MET A 212 -1.35 4.44 2.85
N ILE A 213 -1.05 5.67 2.44
CA ILE A 213 -0.94 6.14 1.06
C ILE A 213 0.42 6.80 0.90
N GLN A 214 1.22 6.31 -0.04
CA GLN A 214 2.54 6.85 -0.35
C GLN A 214 2.54 7.39 -1.78
N PRO A 215 2.41 8.71 -1.99
CA PRO A 215 2.45 9.26 -3.34
C PRO A 215 3.82 9.05 -4.00
N VAL A 216 3.79 8.95 -5.33
CA VAL A 216 4.96 8.77 -6.18
C VAL A 216 5.03 9.93 -7.17
N VAL A 217 6.21 10.53 -7.31
CA VAL A 217 6.48 11.62 -8.27
C VAL A 217 7.43 11.23 -9.39
N GLY A 218 8.05 10.05 -9.29
CA GLY A 218 9.00 9.60 -10.30
C GLY A 218 9.10 8.08 -10.35
N LEU A 219 9.10 7.53 -11.56
CA LEU A 219 9.47 6.14 -11.84
C LEU A 219 10.80 6.17 -12.60
N VAL A 220 11.87 5.84 -11.89
CA VAL A 220 13.26 5.95 -12.37
C VAL A 220 13.69 4.60 -12.93
N MET A 221 14.08 4.60 -14.20
CA MET A 221 14.74 3.48 -14.87
C MET A 221 16.24 3.79 -14.99
N LYS A 222 17.01 2.87 -15.58
CA LYS A 222 18.46 3.04 -15.72
C LYS A 222 18.86 4.31 -16.49
N ASP A 223 18.15 4.59 -17.58
CA ASP A 223 18.52 5.64 -18.54
C ASP A 223 17.42 6.70 -18.74
N SER A 224 16.31 6.60 -18.00
CA SER A 224 15.14 7.47 -18.15
C SER A 224 14.35 7.60 -16.84
N GLU A 225 13.49 8.62 -16.76
CA GLU A 225 12.57 8.83 -15.64
C GLU A 225 11.20 9.24 -16.18
N ILE A 226 10.14 8.58 -15.70
CA ILE A 226 8.77 9.05 -15.87
C ILE A 226 8.46 9.97 -14.71
N THR A 227 8.15 11.24 -15.00
CA THR A 227 7.63 12.17 -13.98
C THR A 227 6.15 11.91 -13.78
N VAL A 228 5.74 11.63 -12.54
CA VAL A 228 4.34 11.44 -12.18
C VAL A 228 3.79 12.75 -11.60
N PRO A 229 2.65 13.26 -12.09
CA PRO A 229 2.04 14.44 -11.50
C PRO A 229 1.65 14.21 -10.03
N PHE A 230 1.85 15.21 -9.20
CA PHE A 230 1.39 15.22 -7.81
C PHE A 230 1.14 16.66 -7.37
N ASP A 231 -0.12 16.97 -7.06
CA ASP A 231 -0.50 18.26 -6.48
C ASP A 231 -0.48 18.18 -4.95
N GLY A 232 0.63 18.67 -4.37
CA GLY A 232 0.82 18.67 -2.92
C GLY A 232 -0.10 19.63 -2.18
N ASP A 233 -0.60 20.68 -2.83
CA ASP A 233 -1.49 21.65 -2.18
C ASP A 233 -2.94 21.15 -2.20
N ALA A 234 -3.37 20.51 -3.29
CA ALA A 234 -4.62 19.74 -3.32
C ALA A 234 -4.60 18.62 -2.26
N ALA A 235 -3.50 17.88 -2.12
CA ALA A 235 -3.39 16.83 -1.11
C ALA A 235 -3.53 17.39 0.32
N LYS A 236 -2.88 18.53 0.62
CA LYS A 236 -3.01 19.22 1.92
C LYS A 236 -4.42 19.73 2.15
N HIS A 237 -5.09 20.26 1.13
CA HIS A 237 -6.48 20.71 1.21
C HIS A 237 -7.38 19.58 1.72
N TRP A 238 -7.25 18.38 1.15
CA TRP A 238 -8.00 17.21 1.60
C TRP A 238 -7.68 16.80 3.04
N LEU A 239 -6.40 16.78 3.41
CA LEU A 239 -5.98 16.44 4.78
C LEU A 239 -6.47 17.44 5.83
N ALA A 240 -6.60 18.71 5.45
CA ALA A 240 -7.07 19.80 6.31
C ALA A 240 -8.60 19.85 6.45
N LYS A 241 -9.34 19.03 5.70
CA LYS A 241 -10.81 18.95 5.85
C LYS A 241 -11.18 18.47 7.25
N ALA A 242 -12.35 18.93 7.70
CA ALA A 242 -12.93 18.47 8.95
C ALA A 242 -13.03 16.93 8.96
N PRO A 243 -12.70 16.26 10.07
CA PRO A 243 -12.81 14.82 10.15
C PRO A 243 -14.22 14.31 9.81
N GLY A 244 -14.28 13.18 9.13
CA GLY A 244 -15.51 12.49 8.70
C GLY A 244 -16.13 12.98 7.39
N THR A 245 -15.44 13.83 6.63
CA THR A 245 -16.00 14.45 5.41
C THR A 245 -15.53 13.84 4.10
N ALA A 246 -14.49 12.99 4.11
CA ALA A 246 -13.81 12.54 2.88
C ALA A 246 -14.43 11.30 2.21
N ALA A 247 -15.24 10.52 2.95
CA ALA A 247 -15.84 9.27 2.46
C ALA A 247 -17.14 9.45 1.64
N LEU A 248 -17.56 10.70 1.38
CA LEU A 248 -18.84 10.98 0.73
C LEU A 248 -18.75 10.81 -0.79
N PRO A 249 -19.75 10.18 -1.44
CA PRO A 249 -19.80 9.97 -2.89
C PRO A 249 -19.95 11.28 -3.70
N ASN A 250 -20.36 12.38 -3.06
CA ASN A 250 -20.63 13.66 -3.71
C ASN A 250 -19.69 14.76 -3.20
N SER A 251 -18.37 14.57 -3.29
CA SER A 251 -17.47 15.73 -3.19
C SER A 251 -17.83 16.69 -4.32
N SER A 252 -18.10 17.97 -4.02
CA SER A 252 -18.51 18.96 -5.01
C SER A 252 -17.53 19.02 -6.18
N SER A 253 -18.01 19.35 -7.39
CA SER A 253 -17.18 19.54 -8.59
C SER A 253 -16.05 20.55 -8.44
N ASP A 254 -16.09 21.36 -7.38
CA ASP A 254 -15.13 22.42 -7.09
C ASP A 254 -13.93 21.93 -6.25
N GLU A 255 -13.94 20.67 -5.80
CA GLU A 255 -12.83 20.11 -5.02
C GLU A 255 -11.62 19.83 -5.91
N PRO A 256 -10.39 20.18 -5.48
CA PRO A 256 -9.20 19.92 -6.26
C PRO A 256 -8.94 18.42 -6.34
N LEU A 257 -8.47 17.95 -7.50
CA LEU A 257 -8.11 16.56 -7.72
C LEU A 257 -6.88 16.20 -6.87
N SER A 258 -7.10 15.40 -5.83
CA SER A 258 -6.03 14.66 -5.15
C SER A 258 -6.60 13.37 -4.58
N LEU A 259 -6.47 12.27 -5.31
CA LEU A 259 -6.94 10.98 -4.84
C LEU A 259 -6.12 10.52 -3.62
N CYS A 260 -4.81 10.76 -3.64
CA CYS A 260 -3.95 10.52 -2.48
C CYS A 260 -4.46 11.24 -1.22
N GLY A 261 -4.73 12.55 -1.32
CA GLY A 261 -5.22 13.36 -0.20
C GLY A 261 -6.58 12.88 0.32
N ARG A 262 -7.54 12.64 -0.59
CA ARG A 262 -8.89 12.17 -0.25
C ARG A 262 -8.86 10.81 0.45
N LEU A 263 -8.09 9.85 -0.08
CA LEU A 263 -7.94 8.52 0.51
C LEU A 263 -7.28 8.60 1.89
N SER A 264 -6.22 9.42 2.05
CA SER A 264 -5.57 9.58 3.35
C SER A 264 -6.52 10.15 4.40
N ARG A 265 -7.31 11.18 4.09
CA ARG A 265 -8.30 11.72 5.03
C ARG A 265 -9.38 10.69 5.38
N ALA A 266 -9.91 9.96 4.39
CA ALA A 266 -10.91 8.92 4.63
C ALA A 266 -10.39 7.76 5.50
N LEU A 267 -9.13 7.37 5.33
CA LEU A 267 -8.50 6.34 6.17
C LEU A 267 -8.30 6.83 7.61
N LEU A 268 -7.83 8.07 7.80
CA LEU A 268 -7.71 8.69 9.12
C LEU A 268 -9.08 8.80 9.81
N ASP A 269 -10.12 9.14 9.07
CA ASP A 269 -11.47 9.26 9.60
C ASP A 269 -11.97 7.94 10.24
N VAL A 270 -11.68 6.82 9.58
CA VAL A 270 -12.02 5.49 10.10
C VAL A 270 -11.10 5.06 11.26
N GLN A 271 -9.80 5.28 11.13
CA GLN A 271 -8.80 4.79 12.09
C GLN A 271 -8.87 5.51 13.44
N TYR A 272 -9.21 6.80 13.45
CA TYR A 272 -9.28 7.62 14.65
C TYR A 272 -10.71 7.79 15.18
N GLY A 273 -11.67 7.01 14.66
CA GLY A 273 -13.05 6.99 15.14
C GLY A 273 -13.84 8.27 14.86
N HIS A 274 -13.43 9.06 13.86
CA HIS A 274 -14.22 10.21 13.39
C HIS A 274 -15.47 9.77 12.62
N VAL A 275 -15.45 8.55 12.09
CA VAL A 275 -16.59 7.89 11.46
C VAL A 275 -16.70 6.46 12.00
N ASP A 276 -17.90 6.10 12.45
CA ASP A 276 -18.22 4.72 12.82
C ASP A 276 -18.06 3.81 11.60
N SER A 277 -17.28 2.75 11.74
CA SER A 277 -16.99 1.82 10.67
C SER A 277 -16.81 0.41 11.21
N GLU A 278 -17.35 -0.57 10.49
CA GLU A 278 -17.14 -2.00 10.76
C GLU A 278 -15.67 -2.43 10.61
N TRP A 279 -14.80 -1.58 10.04
CA TRP A 279 -13.37 -1.85 9.87
C TRP A 279 -12.57 -1.62 11.15
N SER A 280 -13.13 -0.88 12.11
CA SER A 280 -12.47 -0.54 13.37
C SER A 280 -13.06 -1.38 14.52
N VAL A 281 -12.20 -1.86 15.42
CA VAL A 281 -12.59 -2.63 16.61
C VAL A 281 -12.14 -1.88 17.84
N VAL A 282 -13.09 -1.51 18.69
CA VAL A 282 -12.80 -0.85 19.97
C VAL A 282 -12.22 -1.87 20.95
N ILE A 283 -11.09 -1.52 21.56
CA ILE A 283 -10.52 -2.25 22.69
C ILE A 283 -10.85 -1.45 23.94
N GLU A 284 -11.83 -1.93 24.69
CA GLU A 284 -12.24 -1.27 25.95
C GLU A 284 -11.10 -1.28 26.98
N PRO A 285 -10.95 -0.24 27.82
CA PRO A 285 -9.85 -0.08 28.77
C PRO A 285 -9.74 -1.14 29.88
#